data_AF-A0A830DR49-F1
#
_entry.id   AF-A0A830DR49-F1
#
_cell.length_a   1.000
_cell.length_b   1.000
_cell.length_c   1.000
_cell.angle_alpha   90.00
_cell.angle_beta   90.00
_cell.angle_gamma   90.00
#
_symmetry.space_group_name_H-M   'P 1'
#
loop_
_entity.id
_entity.type
_entity.pdbx_description
1 polymer ?
#
loop_
_entity_poly.entity_id
_entity_poly.type
_entity_poly.pdbx_seq_one_letter_code
_entity_poly.pdbx_strand_id
1 'polypeptide(L)'
;MVIPYMPMLVPPPTWTGYERGAYLFLPSYIMRTHGAKQQREAVKRAPKPQLEPILQLLHLEVEGRLSLEPANVGSASRDFGGMQSVEPLAVLHPASAGDVAQLVKSVYESGLRVWRLGSRAWPTR
;
A
#
# COMPACT_ATOMS: atom_id res chain seq x y z
N MET A 1 -9.92 -20.09 22.94
CA MET A 1 -9.64 -20.95 21.78
C MET A 1 -8.66 -20.20 20.88
N VAL A 2 -7.41 -20.66 20.78
CA VAL A 2 -6.41 -20.06 19.88
C VAL A 2 -6.48 -20.83 18.58
N ILE A 3 -7.03 -20.20 17.53
CA ILE A 3 -7.01 -20.76 16.19
C ILE A 3 -5.62 -20.43 15.61
N PRO A 4 -4.77 -21.42 15.30
CA PRO A 4 -3.50 -21.15 14.64
C PRO A 4 -3.80 -20.57 13.24
N TYR A 5 -3.18 -19.43 12.94
CA TYR A 5 -3.26 -18.83 11.61
C TYR A 5 -2.62 -19.81 10.60
N MET A 6 -3.44 -20.42 9.74
CA MET A 6 -2.97 -21.21 8.60
C MET A 6 -2.91 -20.33 7.35
N PRO A 7 -1.84 -20.41 6.54
CA PRO A 7 -1.77 -19.67 5.29
C PRO A 7 -2.86 -20.13 4.32
N MET A 8 -3.43 -19.19 3.57
CA MET A 8 -4.45 -19.49 2.57
C MET A 8 -3.85 -20.09 1.32
N LEU A 9 -4.52 -21.10 0.74
CA LEU A 9 -4.15 -21.69 -0.56
C LEU A 9 -4.72 -20.90 -1.75
N VAL A 10 -5.55 -19.90 -1.47
CA VAL A 10 -6.17 -19.01 -2.45
C VAL A 10 -5.76 -17.58 -2.14
N PRO A 11 -5.69 -16.69 -3.15
CA PRO A 11 -5.40 -15.29 -2.92
C PRO A 11 -6.38 -14.69 -1.89
N PRO A 12 -5.88 -13.91 -0.91
CA PRO A 12 -6.72 -13.33 0.11
C PRO A 12 -7.66 -12.26 -0.48
N PRO A 13 -8.92 -12.14 -0.02
CA PRO A 13 -9.80 -11.04 -0.39
C PRO A 13 -9.18 -9.66 -0.07
N THR A 14 -9.46 -8.71 -0.95
CA THR A 14 -9.05 -7.31 -0.80
C THR A 14 -9.64 -6.68 0.46
N TRP A 15 -8.87 -5.78 1.08
CA TRP A 15 -9.36 -5.02 2.22
C TRP A 15 -10.37 -3.97 1.76
N THR A 16 -11.59 -4.01 2.31
CA THR A 16 -12.67 -3.03 2.02
C THR A 16 -12.99 -2.14 3.22
N GLY A 17 -12.43 -2.46 4.39
CA GLY A 17 -12.60 -1.70 5.61
C GLY A 17 -11.80 -2.31 6.77
N TYR A 18 -11.89 -1.69 7.95
CA TYR A 18 -11.06 -2.04 9.11
C TYR A 18 -11.09 -3.53 9.50
N GLU A 19 -12.24 -4.17 9.37
CA GLU A 19 -12.50 -5.55 9.80
C GLU A 19 -12.94 -6.46 8.64
N ARG A 20 -12.68 -6.05 7.39
CA ARG A 20 -13.10 -6.78 6.19
C ARG A 20 -11.96 -6.91 5.20
N GLY A 21 -11.39 -8.11 5.09
CA GLY A 21 -10.30 -8.46 4.17
C GLY A 21 -9.51 -9.67 4.68
N ALA A 22 -8.38 -9.97 4.05
CA ALA A 22 -7.46 -11.05 4.44
C ALA A 22 -8.05 -12.46 4.45
N TYR A 23 -8.83 -12.88 5.46
CA TYR A 23 -9.39 -14.23 5.54
C TYR A 23 -10.85 -14.25 5.08
N LEU A 24 -11.25 -15.35 4.43
CA LEU A 24 -12.63 -15.51 3.93
C LEU A 24 -13.66 -15.59 5.06
N PHE A 25 -13.33 -16.31 6.15
CA PHE A 25 -14.28 -16.59 7.23
C PHE A 25 -13.74 -16.24 8.63
N LEU A 26 -12.43 -16.04 8.77
CA LEU A 26 -11.82 -15.70 10.06
C LEU A 26 -11.85 -14.18 10.26
N PRO A 27 -12.13 -13.71 11.49
CA PRO A 27 -12.01 -12.30 11.82
C PRO A 27 -10.58 -11.81 11.57
N SER A 28 -10.47 -10.77 10.77
CA SER A 28 -9.21 -10.11 10.45
C SER A 28 -9.37 -8.61 10.64
N TYR A 29 -8.28 -7.95 11.02
CA TYR A 29 -8.24 -6.50 11.20
C TYR A 29 -7.03 -5.95 10.51
N ILE A 30 -7.16 -4.78 9.87
CA ILE A 30 -6.04 -4.09 9.19
C ILE A 30 -4.87 -3.89 10.15
N MET A 31 -5.19 -3.61 11.42
CA MET A 31 -4.21 -3.23 12.43
C MET A 31 -4.44 -4.03 13.71
N ARG A 32 -3.35 -4.59 14.25
CA ARG A 32 -3.34 -5.22 15.57
C ARG A 32 -3.28 -4.13 16.65
N THR A 33 -4.38 -3.91 17.35
CA THR A 33 -4.43 -3.01 18.51
C THR A 33 -4.45 -3.79 19.81
N HIS A 34 -3.43 -3.61 20.65
CA HIS A 34 -3.41 -4.14 22.02
C HIS A 34 -3.67 -2.98 22.99
N GLY A 35 -4.83 -2.96 23.66
CA GLY A 35 -5.21 -1.93 24.63
C GLY A 35 -5.58 -0.55 24.06
N ALA A 36 -5.22 -0.24 22.80
CA ALA A 36 -5.45 1.06 22.17
C ALA A 36 -6.81 1.18 21.45
N LYS A 37 -7.92 1.14 22.21
CA LYS A 37 -9.28 1.25 21.63
C LYS A 37 -9.48 2.54 20.82
N GLN A 38 -8.92 3.65 21.28
CA GLN A 38 -9.02 4.96 20.61
C GLN A 38 -8.40 4.92 19.20
N GLN A 39 -7.25 4.25 19.04
CA GLN A 39 -6.59 4.11 17.74
C GLN A 39 -7.44 3.30 16.77
N ARG A 40 -8.05 2.21 17.23
CA ARG A 40 -9.01 1.45 16.44
C ARG A 40 -10.19 2.29 15.99
N GLU A 41 -10.83 2.99 16.93
CA GLU A 41 -12.00 3.81 16.60
C GLU A 41 -11.66 4.98 15.67
N ALA A 42 -10.45 5.55 15.79
CA ALA A 42 -9.97 6.58 14.86
C ALA A 42 -9.88 6.04 13.42
N VAL A 43 -9.30 4.85 13.23
CA VAL A 43 -9.25 4.22 11.90
C VAL A 43 -10.64 3.86 11.38
N LYS A 44 -11.54 3.37 12.24
CA LYS A 44 -12.93 3.06 11.85
C LYS A 44 -13.72 4.30 11.43
N ARG A 45 -13.44 5.46 12.04
CA ARG A 45 -14.13 6.73 11.76
C ARG A 45 -13.53 7.50 10.59
N ALA A 46 -12.32 7.17 10.16
CA ALA A 46 -11.68 7.85 9.05
C ALA A 46 -12.53 7.71 7.77
N PRO A 47 -12.70 8.80 6.99
CA PRO A 47 -13.37 8.76 5.70
C PRO A 47 -12.78 7.68 4.79
N LYS A 48 -13.64 6.90 4.13
CA LYS A 48 -13.20 5.87 3.16
C LYS A 48 -12.21 6.38 2.11
N PRO A 49 -12.38 7.59 1.52
CA PRO A 49 -11.42 8.11 0.54
C PRO A 49 -9.99 8.28 1.09
N GLN A 50 -9.84 8.50 2.40
CA GLN A 50 -8.53 8.61 3.04
C GLN A 50 -7.90 7.24 3.31
N LEU A 51 -8.73 6.21 3.49
CA LEU A 51 -8.26 4.84 3.76
C LEU A 51 -7.99 4.06 2.48
N GLU A 52 -8.76 4.29 1.41
CA GLU A 52 -8.64 3.59 0.12
C GLU A 52 -7.20 3.41 -0.37
N PRO A 53 -6.34 4.45 -0.35
CA PRO A 53 -4.98 4.27 -0.82
C PRO A 53 -4.15 3.35 0.10
N ILE A 54 -4.37 3.43 1.41
CA ILE A 54 -3.72 2.54 2.39
C ILE A 54 -4.18 1.09 2.16
N LEU A 55 -5.48 0.86 1.92
CA LEU A 55 -6.01 -0.47 1.64
C LEU A 55 -5.41 -1.09 0.37
N GLN A 56 -5.18 -0.27 -0.65
CA GLN A 56 -4.55 -0.70 -1.89
C GLN A 56 -3.07 -1.05 -1.69
N LEU A 57 -2.35 -0.27 -0.87
CA LEU A 57 -0.95 -0.56 -0.53
C LEU A 57 -0.77 -1.90 0.19
N LEU A 58 -1.76 -2.35 0.98
CA LEU A 58 -1.71 -3.65 1.67
C LEU A 58 -1.75 -4.84 0.71
N HIS A 59 -2.17 -4.64 -0.54
CA HIS A 59 -2.18 -5.68 -1.57
C HIS A 59 -0.86 -5.75 -2.35
N LEU A 60 0.00 -4.73 -2.21
CA LEU A 60 1.28 -4.68 -2.90
C LEU A 60 2.30 -5.52 -2.12
N GLU A 61 2.47 -6.76 -2.54
CA GLU A 61 3.45 -7.68 -1.97
C GLU A 61 4.80 -7.45 -2.67
N VAL A 62 5.65 -6.61 -2.10
CA VAL A 62 7.00 -6.29 -2.61
C VAL A 62 8.05 -6.69 -1.59
N GLU A 63 9.21 -7.16 -2.07
CA GLU A 63 10.38 -7.43 -1.25
C GLU A 63 11.07 -6.13 -0.81
N GLY A 64 10.98 -5.09 -1.64
CA GLY A 64 11.48 -3.75 -1.39
C GLY A 64 10.72 -2.97 -0.31
N ARG A 65 11.13 -1.71 -0.10
CA ARG A 65 10.54 -0.83 0.92
C ARG A 65 9.58 0.18 0.32
N LEU A 66 8.42 0.37 0.94
CA LEU A 66 7.52 1.48 0.66
C LEU A 66 7.75 2.62 1.67
N SER A 67 8.08 3.82 1.18
CA SER A 67 8.36 5.00 2.00
C SER A 67 7.24 6.03 1.93
N LEU A 68 6.78 6.48 3.11
CA LEU A 68 5.82 7.58 3.28
C LEU A 68 6.48 8.87 3.80
N GLU A 69 7.81 8.87 3.95
CA GLU A 69 8.54 10.02 4.50
C GLU A 69 8.41 11.25 3.59
N PRO A 70 8.09 12.44 4.13
CA PRO A 70 7.91 13.66 3.34
C PRO A 70 9.12 14.01 2.47
N ALA A 71 10.34 13.73 2.95
CA ALA A 71 11.57 13.97 2.18
C ALA A 71 11.63 13.10 0.91
N ASN A 72 11.25 11.83 1.03
CA ASN A 72 11.27 10.88 -0.09
C ASN A 72 10.14 11.20 -1.08
N VAL A 73 8.94 11.47 -0.56
CA VAL A 73 7.76 11.88 -1.34
C VAL A 73 8.02 13.19 -2.10
N GLY A 74 8.53 14.21 -1.42
CA GLY A 74 8.84 15.51 -2.03
C GLY A 74 9.93 15.41 -3.10
N SER A 75 10.89 14.50 -2.95
CA SER A 75 11.90 14.23 -3.97
C SER A 75 11.36 13.46 -5.19
N ALA A 76 10.34 12.61 -4.99
CA ALA A 76 9.69 11.84 -6.04
C ALA A 76 8.61 12.64 -6.79
N SER A 77 8.11 13.71 -6.17
CA SER A 77 7.14 14.65 -6.76
C SER A 77 7.71 15.45 -7.93
N ARG A 78 9.03 15.72 -7.94
CA ARG A 78 9.69 16.55 -8.95
C ARG A 78 10.03 15.74 -10.19
N ASP A 79 9.49 16.13 -11.34
CA ASP A 79 9.93 15.60 -12.63
C ASP A 79 11.32 16.12 -13.04
N PHE A 80 11.86 15.58 -14.13
CA PHE A 80 13.13 16.04 -14.68
C PHE A 80 12.93 17.43 -15.30
N GLY A 81 13.42 18.48 -14.64
CA GLY A 81 13.29 19.87 -15.09
C GLY A 81 12.27 20.72 -14.31
N GLY A 82 11.53 20.14 -13.36
CA GLY A 82 10.61 20.87 -12.47
C GLY A 82 9.34 21.40 -13.17
N MET A 83 8.97 20.84 -14.31
CA MET A 83 7.83 21.29 -15.13
C MET A 83 6.49 20.73 -14.62
N GLN A 84 6.51 19.56 -13.98
CA GLN A 84 5.36 18.92 -13.36
C GLN A 84 5.70 18.45 -11.95
N SER A 85 4.83 18.80 -11.00
CA SER A 85 4.92 18.39 -9.60
C SER A 85 3.60 17.78 -9.18
N VAL A 86 3.61 16.49 -8.83
CA VAL A 86 2.48 15.80 -8.20
C VAL A 86 3.03 15.05 -7.01
N GLU A 87 2.59 15.40 -5.80
CA GLU A 87 3.03 14.70 -4.60
C GLU A 87 2.49 13.26 -4.62
N PRO A 88 3.36 12.24 -4.73
CA PRO A 88 2.93 10.87 -4.65
C PRO A 88 2.56 10.52 -3.20
N LEU A 89 1.61 9.63 -3.02
CA LEU A 89 1.26 9.16 -1.68
C LEU A 89 2.42 8.39 -1.01
N ALA A 90 3.19 7.65 -1.80
CA ALA A 90 4.28 6.81 -1.33
C ALA A 90 5.33 6.60 -2.42
N VAL A 91 6.54 6.25 -2.02
CA VAL A 91 7.67 5.93 -2.92
C VAL A 91 8.09 4.48 -2.71
N LEU A 92 8.08 3.68 -3.78
CA LEU A 92 8.62 2.33 -3.76
C LEU A 92 10.15 2.37 -4.00
N HIS A 93 10.89 1.74 -3.10
CA HIS A 93 12.31 1.42 -3.25
C HIS A 93 12.42 -0.07 -3.55
N PRO A 94 12.44 -0.48 -4.83
CA PRO A 94 12.44 -1.89 -5.20
C PRO A 94 13.76 -2.57 -4.80
N ALA A 95 13.68 -3.76 -4.22
CA ALA A 95 14.80 -4.65 -4.00
C ALA A 95 15.15 -5.46 -5.26
N SER A 96 14.17 -5.67 -6.16
CA SER A 96 14.36 -6.42 -7.40
C SER A 96 13.53 -5.87 -8.57
N ALA A 97 13.82 -6.33 -9.79
CA ALA A 97 12.95 -6.08 -10.94
C ALA A 97 11.55 -6.71 -10.78
N GLY A 98 11.43 -7.74 -9.93
CA GLY A 98 10.16 -8.37 -9.58
C GLY A 98 9.22 -7.38 -8.89
N ASP A 99 9.73 -6.57 -7.96
CA ASP A 99 8.93 -5.54 -7.28
C ASP A 99 8.33 -4.52 -8.25
N VAL A 100 9.11 -4.12 -9.26
CA VAL A 100 8.66 -3.17 -10.29
C VAL A 100 7.58 -3.80 -11.16
N ALA A 101 7.79 -5.05 -11.59
CA ALA A 101 6.80 -5.78 -12.39
C ALA A 101 5.50 -6.01 -11.63
N GLN A 102 5.59 -6.34 -10.33
CA GLN A 102 4.44 -6.55 -9.47
C GLN A 102 3.67 -5.25 -9.20
N LEU A 103 4.38 -4.14 -9.01
CA LEU A 103 3.75 -2.82 -8.98
C LEU A 103 2.99 -2.55 -10.28
N VAL A 104 3.63 -2.67 -11.44
CA VAL A 104 2.98 -2.43 -12.75
C VAL A 104 1.76 -3.34 -12.95
N LYS A 105 1.87 -4.63 -12.61
CA LYS A 105 0.78 -5.60 -12.68
C LYS A 105 -0.38 -5.18 -11.78
N SER A 106 -0.11 -4.82 -10.53
CA SER A 106 -1.14 -4.40 -9.57
C SER A 106 -1.89 -3.13 -10.01
N VAL A 107 -1.18 -2.19 -10.63
CA VAL A 107 -1.77 -0.99 -11.24
C VAL A 107 -2.70 -1.35 -12.40
N TYR A 108 -2.27 -2.27 -13.26
CA TYR A 108 -3.06 -2.69 -14.42
C TYR A 108 -4.32 -3.47 -14.01
N GLU A 109 -4.18 -4.40 -13.06
CA GLU A 109 -5.27 -5.26 -12.59
C GLU A 109 -6.27 -4.54 -11.69
N SER A 110 -5.83 -3.52 -10.94
CA SER A 110 -6.73 -2.75 -10.07
C SER A 110 -7.69 -1.84 -10.84
N GLY A 111 -7.43 -1.54 -12.12
CA GLY A 111 -8.29 -0.70 -12.96
C GLY A 111 -8.49 0.74 -12.44
N LEU A 112 -7.76 1.14 -11.39
CA LEU A 112 -7.95 2.37 -10.64
C LEU A 112 -6.92 3.42 -11.07
N ARG A 113 -7.40 4.62 -11.43
CA ARG A 113 -6.59 5.79 -11.83
C ARG A 113 -5.77 6.42 -10.68
N VAL A 114 -5.65 5.74 -9.54
CA VAL A 114 -4.95 6.23 -8.33
C VAL A 114 -3.43 6.14 -8.50
N TRP A 115 -2.95 5.21 -9.31
CA TRP A 115 -1.53 4.99 -9.52
C TRP A 115 -1.02 5.74 -10.75
N ARG A 116 -0.01 6.60 -10.54
CA ARG A 116 0.74 7.25 -11.62
C ARG A 116 2.17 6.74 -11.56
N LEU A 117 2.59 5.96 -12.55
CA LEU A 117 3.98 5.55 -12.68
C LEU A 117 4.83 6.76 -13.09
N GLY A 118 5.83 7.10 -12.28
CA GLY A 118 6.92 8.00 -12.62
C GLY A 118 8.24 7.24 -12.63
N SER A 119 9.03 7.36 -13.69
CA SER A 119 10.34 6.72 -13.80
C SER A 119 11.45 7.65 -13.28
N ARG A 120 12.31 7.14 -12.39
CA ARG A 120 13.62 7.72 -12.07
C ARG A 120 14.70 6.75 -12.53
N ALA A 121 15.57 7.16 -13.45
CA ALA A 121 16.82 6.45 -13.70
C ALA A 121 17.86 6.91 -12.65
N TRP A 122 18.49 5.98 -11.94
CA TRP A 122 19.61 6.30 -11.06
C TRP A 122 20.81 6.75 -11.90
N PRO A 123 21.56 7.79 -11.50
CA PRO A 123 22.83 8.06 -12.13
C PRO A 123 23.79 6.92 -11.77
N THR A 124 24.12 6.08 -12.75
CA THR A 124 25.28 5.19 -12.69
C THR A 124 26.52 6.06 -12.51
N ARG A 125 27.20 5.92 -11.37
CA ARG A 125 28.63 6.25 -11.27
C ARG A 125 29.44 5.00 -11.52
#